data_AF-A0ABD6BWS8-F1
#
_entry.id   AF-A0ABD6BWS8-F1
#
_cell.length_a   1.000
_cell.length_b   1.000
_cell.length_c   1.000
_cell.angle_alpha   90.00
_cell.angle_beta   90.00
_cell.angle_gamma   90.00
#
_symmetry.space_group_name_H-M   'P 1'
#
loop_
_entity.id
_entity.type
_entity.pdbx_description
1 polymer ?
#
loop_
_entity_poly.entity_id
_entity_poly.type
_entity_poly.pdbx_seq_one_letter_code
_entity_poly.pdbx_strand_id
1 'polypeptide(L)'
;MSPLAASQLAVLAIEGPAIEVGFARPRQAAAALVTFAILAALVAGSAALTYRWYFRDAIPEGVAALLGVAVVALYLNTTSLGAIAAGESPALFEPESAFFNVVALGTAAVTAPIGRYAGDRLAVDVFALSGARQLDGELSGVVRAVGRFTAVTLPEATAIEDIDTYDPVSPEKKAELAEKTLLFPKKLSAKELRERLVSRIKSEYGVGYVDVDVAADGTVEYFAVGSRAAGLGPTLAPGSAAIAIAADPPNNATAGDTVQVWQANPEPKRLATGELRGVAGDAVTVALDESDAEAVAAESGYRLVTLPAEPQADREFASLLRNADETMAAVTVGDGSRLAERTVGDVETVVAAVRPAAGTVQPIPPRSYAFAPGDQVYLVGRPDALRRIEADATASGDDGNSGDGDESGGGSGGGGADSAATGDDGTAPEDGDTNDISGGGTQRS
;
A
#
# COMPACT_ATOMS: atom_id res chain seq x y z
N MET A 1 3.31 -38.45 13.42
CA MET A 1 3.30 -39.23 12.16
C MET A 1 2.65 -38.34 11.12
N SER A 2 3.31 -37.76 10.11
CA SER A 2 4.63 -37.98 9.51
C SER A 2 5.07 -36.69 8.80
N PRO A 3 6.36 -36.29 8.83
CA PRO A 3 6.89 -35.22 8.00
C PRO A 3 7.60 -35.85 6.80
N LEU A 4 6.91 -36.02 5.67
CA LEU A 4 7.51 -36.54 4.42
C LEU A 4 6.81 -35.90 3.22
N ALA A 5 7.14 -34.64 2.93
CA ALA A 5 6.83 -34.01 1.64
C ALA A 5 7.72 -32.78 1.33
N ALA A 6 8.96 -32.78 1.80
CA ALA A 6 9.89 -31.68 1.55
C ALA A 6 11.31 -32.23 1.29
N SER A 7 11.50 -32.91 0.15
CA SER A 7 12.82 -33.16 -0.46
C SER A 7 12.67 -33.94 -1.76
N GLN A 8 12.40 -33.25 -2.85
CA GLN A 8 12.76 -33.68 -4.21
C GLN A 8 12.96 -32.40 -5.05
N LEU A 9 13.94 -31.58 -4.66
CA LEU A 9 14.57 -30.68 -5.62
C LEU A 9 15.53 -31.54 -6.44
N ALA A 10 15.03 -32.00 -7.59
CA ALA A 10 15.85 -32.71 -8.56
C ALA A 10 16.97 -31.76 -9.00
N VAL A 11 18.18 -32.00 -8.50
CA VAL A 11 19.40 -31.43 -9.05
C VAL A 11 19.51 -31.97 -10.47
N LEU A 12 19.22 -31.12 -11.45
CA LEU A 12 19.43 -31.43 -12.85
C LEU A 12 20.94 -31.56 -13.07
N ALA A 13 21.44 -32.80 -13.01
CA ALA A 13 22.82 -33.10 -13.36
C ALA A 13 22.99 -32.82 -14.86
N ILE A 14 23.64 -31.70 -15.18
CA ILE A 14 24.02 -31.36 -16.55
C ILE A 14 25.25 -32.22 -16.88
N GLU A 15 25.02 -33.43 -17.40
CA GLU A 15 26.06 -34.23 -18.05
C GLU A 15 26.43 -33.58 -19.39
N GLY A 16 27.43 -32.70 -19.36
CA GLY A 16 28.09 -32.17 -20.55
C GLY A 16 29.54 -32.66 -20.63
N PRO A 17 30.13 -32.83 -21.82
CA PRO A 17 31.53 -33.23 -21.95
C PRO A 17 32.43 -32.20 -21.26
N ALA A 18 33.50 -32.66 -20.59
CA ALA A 18 34.51 -31.79 -20.01
C ALA A 18 35.15 -30.97 -21.13
N ILE A 19 34.73 -29.71 -21.26
CA ILE A 19 35.30 -28.82 -22.27
C ILE A 19 36.55 -28.21 -21.64
N GLU A 20 37.74 -28.60 -22.09
CA GLU A 20 38.97 -27.83 -21.87
C GLU A 20 38.82 -26.50 -22.62
N VAL A 21 38.22 -25.50 -21.97
CA VAL A 21 38.00 -24.18 -22.56
C VAL A 21 39.10 -23.23 -22.10
N GLY A 22 39.97 -22.87 -23.03
CA GLY A 22 40.93 -21.78 -22.89
C GLY A 22 40.90 -20.88 -24.12
N PHE A 23 41.44 -19.66 -23.99
CA PHE A 23 41.48 -18.71 -25.10
C PHE A 23 42.38 -19.14 -26.27
N ALA A 24 43.20 -20.18 -26.08
CA ALA A 24 43.94 -20.86 -27.16
C ALA A 24 43.03 -21.37 -28.30
N ARG A 25 41.75 -21.60 -28.03
CA ARG A 25 40.73 -21.93 -29.03
C ARG A 25 39.59 -20.90 -29.00
N PRO A 26 39.74 -19.75 -29.68
CA PRO A 26 38.86 -18.60 -29.48
C PRO A 26 37.38 -18.87 -29.82
N ARG A 27 37.11 -19.74 -30.81
CA ARG A 27 35.73 -20.12 -31.17
C ARG A 27 35.03 -20.93 -30.07
N GLN A 28 35.76 -21.82 -29.40
CA GLN A 28 35.20 -22.64 -28.31
C GLN A 28 35.02 -21.79 -27.05
N ALA A 29 35.98 -20.91 -26.74
CA ALA A 29 35.86 -19.95 -25.66
C ALA A 29 34.65 -19.03 -25.83
N ALA A 30 34.44 -18.48 -27.04
CA ALA A 30 33.27 -17.66 -27.33
C ALA A 30 31.96 -18.44 -27.16
N ALA A 31 31.88 -19.68 -27.66
CA ALA A 31 30.70 -20.52 -27.52
C ALA A 31 30.39 -20.84 -26.04
N ALA A 32 31.42 -21.13 -25.24
CA ALA A 32 31.26 -21.39 -23.81
C ALA A 32 30.78 -20.14 -23.04
N LEU A 33 31.36 -18.97 -23.32
CA LEU A 33 30.95 -17.71 -22.69
C LEU A 33 29.50 -17.36 -23.03
N VAL A 34 29.08 -17.53 -24.29
CA VAL A 34 27.67 -17.36 -24.70
C VAL A 34 26.76 -18.35 -23.98
N THR A 35 27.18 -19.61 -23.83
CA THR A 35 26.42 -20.63 -23.11
C THR A 35 26.25 -20.25 -21.64
N PHE A 36 27.30 -19.79 -20.96
CA PHE A 36 27.24 -19.33 -19.58
C PHE A 36 26.40 -18.06 -19.42
N ALA A 37 26.47 -17.14 -20.38
CA ALA A 37 25.63 -15.94 -20.40
C ALA A 37 24.13 -16.33 -20.45
N ILE A 38 23.77 -17.24 -21.37
CA ILE A 38 22.40 -17.74 -21.51
C ILE A 38 21.96 -18.48 -20.25
N LEU A 39 22.81 -19.37 -19.71
CA LEU A 39 22.49 -20.14 -18.50
C LEU A 39 22.26 -19.22 -17.29
N ALA A 40 23.15 -18.25 -17.07
CA ALA A 40 23.01 -17.27 -15.99
C ALA A 40 21.73 -16.44 -16.14
N ALA A 41 21.41 -16.00 -17.35
CA ALA A 41 20.17 -15.27 -17.64
C ALA A 41 18.92 -16.12 -17.40
N LEU A 42 18.91 -17.38 -17.83
CA LEU A 42 17.79 -18.30 -17.63
C LEU A 42 17.55 -18.60 -16.16
N VAL A 43 18.61 -18.86 -15.38
CA VAL A 43 18.49 -19.12 -13.95
C VAL A 43 18.01 -17.87 -13.20
N ALA A 44 18.60 -16.71 -13.47
CA ALA A 44 18.16 -15.46 -12.87
C ALA A 44 16.72 -15.09 -13.25
N GLY A 45 16.34 -15.28 -14.51
CA GLY A 45 14.97 -15.04 -15.00
C GLY A 45 13.95 -16.00 -14.41
N SER A 46 14.28 -17.29 -14.30
CA SER A 46 13.40 -18.30 -13.69
C SER A 46 13.22 -18.04 -12.19
N ALA A 47 14.29 -17.66 -11.49
CA ALA A 47 14.23 -17.28 -10.09
C ALA A 47 13.38 -16.02 -9.90
N ALA A 48 13.56 -14.99 -10.73
CA ALA A 48 12.74 -13.77 -10.71
C ALA A 48 11.26 -14.06 -10.96
N LEU A 49 10.95 -14.87 -11.99
CA LEU A 49 9.59 -15.32 -12.31
C LEU A 49 8.96 -16.06 -11.11
N THR A 50 9.67 -17.02 -10.52
CA THR A 50 9.18 -17.82 -9.40
C THR A 50 9.00 -16.97 -8.14
N TYR A 51 9.97 -16.11 -7.85
CA TYR A 51 9.93 -15.22 -6.70
C TYR A 51 8.74 -14.26 -6.81
N ARG A 52 8.54 -13.65 -7.97
CA ARG A 52 7.41 -12.76 -8.21
C ARG A 52 6.07 -13.49 -8.21
N TRP A 53 6.02 -14.72 -8.71
CA TRP A 53 4.82 -15.55 -8.65
C TRP A 53 4.40 -15.87 -7.20
N TYR A 54 5.36 -16.17 -6.32
CA TYR A 54 5.09 -16.56 -4.94
C TYR A 54 4.95 -15.37 -3.98
N PHE A 55 5.86 -14.40 -4.06
CA PHE A 55 5.95 -13.25 -3.12
C PHE A 55 5.29 -11.97 -3.66
N ARG A 56 4.87 -11.94 -4.93
CA ARG A 56 4.31 -10.75 -5.62
C ARG A 56 5.21 -9.52 -5.64
N ASP A 57 6.49 -9.70 -5.33
CA ASP A 57 7.50 -8.65 -5.31
C ASP A 57 8.67 -8.99 -6.24
N ALA A 58 9.50 -8.02 -6.57
CA ALA A 58 10.68 -8.20 -7.38
C ALA A 58 11.84 -8.71 -6.51
N ILE A 59 12.53 -9.76 -6.94
CA ILE A 59 13.71 -10.27 -6.22
C ILE A 59 14.76 -9.15 -6.04
N PRO A 60 15.59 -9.05 -5.00
CA PRO A 60 16.66 -8.05 -4.99
C PRO A 60 17.67 -8.28 -6.13
N GLU A 61 18.18 -7.21 -6.77
CA GLU A 61 19.08 -7.33 -7.93
C GLU A 61 20.34 -8.13 -7.61
N GLY A 62 20.95 -7.86 -6.45
CA GLY A 62 22.12 -8.59 -5.98
C GLY A 62 21.87 -10.09 -5.83
N VAL A 63 20.68 -10.51 -5.40
CA VAL A 63 20.35 -11.94 -5.22
C VAL A 63 20.22 -12.63 -6.58
N ALA A 64 19.56 -12.01 -7.56
CA ALA A 64 19.46 -12.56 -8.91
C ALA A 64 20.82 -12.66 -9.61
N ALA A 65 21.68 -11.64 -9.44
CA ALA A 65 23.05 -11.68 -9.94
C ALA A 65 23.86 -12.80 -9.29
N LEU A 66 23.75 -12.97 -7.97
CA LEU A 66 24.42 -14.05 -7.24
C LEU A 66 23.96 -15.43 -7.71
N LEU A 67 22.67 -15.64 -7.97
CA LEU A 67 22.17 -16.93 -8.50
C LEU A 67 22.72 -17.24 -9.90
N GLY A 68 22.76 -16.23 -10.78
CA GLY A 68 23.33 -16.38 -12.12
C GLY A 68 24.83 -16.66 -12.11
N VAL A 69 25.59 -16.01 -11.21
CA VAL A 69 27.02 -16.29 -11.02
C VAL A 69 27.23 -17.66 -10.38
N ALA A 70 26.41 -18.03 -9.39
CA ALA A 70 26.54 -19.27 -8.62
C ALA A 70 26.40 -20.51 -9.50
N VAL A 71 25.47 -20.53 -10.46
CA VAL A 71 25.32 -21.69 -11.37
C VAL A 71 26.55 -21.87 -12.28
N VAL A 72 27.14 -20.78 -12.76
CA VAL A 72 28.35 -20.81 -13.61
C VAL A 72 29.56 -21.22 -12.77
N ALA A 73 29.70 -20.66 -11.56
CA ALA A 73 30.74 -21.04 -10.62
C ALA A 73 30.65 -22.53 -10.25
N LEU A 74 29.44 -23.03 -9.99
CA LEU A 74 29.19 -24.45 -9.70
C LEU A 74 29.60 -25.34 -10.86
N TYR A 75 29.25 -24.97 -12.10
CA TYR A 75 29.65 -25.71 -13.29
C TYR A 75 31.18 -25.77 -13.40
N LEU A 76 31.86 -24.62 -13.38
CA LEU A 76 33.32 -24.53 -13.51
C LEU A 76 34.04 -25.32 -12.39
N ASN A 77 33.55 -25.20 -11.15
CA ASN A 77 34.07 -25.96 -10.00
C ASN A 77 33.88 -27.47 -10.20
N THR A 78 32.71 -27.91 -10.68
CA THR A 78 32.42 -29.33 -10.91
C THR A 78 33.30 -29.94 -12.02
N THR A 79 33.44 -29.26 -13.17
CA THR A 79 34.32 -29.74 -14.25
C THR A 79 35.78 -29.79 -13.82
N SER A 80 36.24 -28.81 -13.03
CA SER A 80 37.63 -28.77 -12.57
C SER A 80 37.96 -29.83 -11.52
N LEU A 81 37.04 -30.11 -10.57
CA LEU A 81 37.18 -31.24 -9.64
C LEU A 81 37.15 -32.58 -10.38
N GLY A 82 36.32 -32.71 -11.42
CA GLY A 82 36.25 -33.91 -12.27
C GLY A 82 37.56 -34.21 -12.99
N ALA A 83 38.22 -33.19 -13.54
CA ALA A 83 39.52 -33.34 -14.19
C ALA A 83 40.63 -33.78 -13.22
N ILE A 84 40.63 -33.23 -11.99
CA ILE A 84 41.55 -33.66 -10.93
C ILE A 84 41.30 -35.12 -10.54
N ALA A 85 40.04 -35.53 -10.40
CA ALA A 85 39.68 -36.91 -10.08
C ALA A 85 40.06 -37.91 -11.19
N ALA A 86 40.11 -37.45 -12.45
CA ALA A 86 40.55 -38.22 -13.61
C ALA A 86 42.08 -38.33 -13.73
N GLY A 87 42.85 -37.66 -12.87
CA GLY A 87 44.31 -37.71 -12.86
C GLY A 87 45.00 -36.83 -13.91
N GLU A 88 44.28 -35.87 -14.50
CA GLU A 88 44.84 -34.87 -15.41
C GLU A 88 45.53 -33.74 -14.62
N SER A 89 46.59 -33.15 -15.17
CA SER A 89 47.30 -32.02 -14.53
C SER A 89 46.33 -30.86 -14.29
N PRO A 90 46.38 -30.19 -13.12
CA PRO A 90 45.39 -29.18 -12.76
C PRO A 90 45.59 -27.91 -13.60
N ALA A 91 44.85 -27.79 -14.70
CA ALA A 91 44.74 -26.56 -15.49
C ALA A 91 44.24 -25.36 -14.66
N LEU A 92 43.74 -25.59 -13.44
CA LEU A 92 43.26 -24.58 -12.49
C LEU A 92 44.27 -23.49 -12.12
N PHE A 93 45.57 -23.79 -12.14
CA PHE A 93 46.63 -22.82 -11.85
C PHE A 93 47.33 -22.30 -13.10
N GLU A 94 46.89 -22.71 -14.29
CA GLU A 94 47.38 -22.12 -15.52
C GLU A 94 46.77 -20.72 -15.67
N PRO A 95 47.61 -19.68 -15.89
CA PRO A 95 47.13 -18.31 -15.99
C PRO A 95 46.00 -18.13 -17.01
N GLU A 96 45.99 -18.91 -18.08
CA GLU A 96 44.99 -18.86 -19.14
C GLU A 96 43.60 -19.35 -18.67
N SER A 97 43.54 -20.46 -17.93
CA SER A 97 42.31 -21.03 -17.39
C SER A 97 41.73 -20.16 -16.28
N ALA A 98 42.60 -19.63 -15.41
CA ALA A 98 42.19 -18.68 -14.38
C ALA A 98 41.59 -17.42 -15.01
N PHE A 99 42.23 -16.88 -16.05
CA PHE A 99 41.72 -15.73 -16.78
C PHE A 99 40.36 -16.03 -17.45
N PHE A 100 40.19 -17.19 -18.09
CA PHE A 100 38.92 -17.61 -18.66
C PHE A 100 37.80 -17.70 -17.60
N ASN A 101 38.07 -18.30 -16.44
CA ASN A 101 37.09 -18.40 -15.36
C ASN A 101 36.65 -17.04 -14.84
N VAL A 102 37.57 -16.09 -14.69
CA VAL A 102 37.23 -14.71 -14.31
C VAL A 102 36.33 -14.05 -15.36
N VAL A 103 36.66 -14.21 -16.65
CA VAL A 103 35.85 -13.67 -17.74
C VAL A 103 34.46 -14.33 -17.79
N ALA A 104 34.37 -15.64 -17.56
CA ALA A 104 33.11 -16.38 -17.52
C ALA A 104 32.21 -15.91 -16.37
N LEU A 105 32.77 -15.76 -15.16
CA LEU A 105 32.04 -15.24 -14.00
C LEU A 105 31.61 -13.79 -14.21
N GLY A 106 32.49 -12.95 -14.78
CA GLY A 106 32.15 -11.57 -15.14
C GLY A 106 31.02 -11.50 -16.17
N THR A 107 31.05 -12.38 -17.18
CA THR A 107 29.98 -12.49 -18.18
C THR A 107 28.65 -12.87 -17.53
N ALA A 108 28.66 -13.83 -16.60
CA ALA A 108 27.47 -14.22 -15.84
C ALA A 108 26.93 -13.06 -15.00
N ALA A 109 27.80 -12.31 -14.31
CA ALA A 109 27.42 -11.17 -13.48
C ALA A 109 26.76 -10.05 -14.30
N VAL A 110 27.22 -9.79 -15.52
CA VAL A 110 26.64 -8.77 -16.42
C VAL A 110 25.34 -9.25 -17.06
N THR A 111 25.21 -10.54 -17.37
CA THR A 111 24.04 -11.06 -18.10
C THR A 111 22.88 -11.45 -17.18
N ALA A 112 23.14 -11.85 -15.94
CA ALA A 112 22.10 -12.25 -15.00
C ALA A 112 21.03 -11.16 -14.74
N PRO A 113 21.36 -9.86 -14.59
CA PRO A 113 20.37 -8.79 -14.50
C PRO A 113 19.43 -8.71 -15.71
N ILE A 114 19.93 -8.97 -16.92
CA ILE A 114 19.13 -8.99 -18.16
C ILE A 114 18.11 -10.12 -18.10
N GLY A 115 18.54 -11.32 -17.68
CA GLY A 115 17.65 -12.46 -17.50
C GLY A 115 16.55 -12.21 -16.47
N ARG A 116 16.91 -11.55 -15.36
CA ARG A 116 15.97 -11.14 -14.32
C ARG A 116 14.91 -10.16 -14.85
N TYR A 117 15.31 -9.14 -15.62
CA TYR A 117 14.35 -8.21 -16.25
C TYR A 117 13.38 -8.93 -17.20
N ALA A 118 13.90 -9.87 -18.00
CA ALA A 118 13.06 -10.70 -18.87
C ALA A 118 12.07 -11.58 -18.07
N GLY A 119 12.53 -12.20 -16.97
CA GLY A 119 11.69 -12.98 -16.08
C GLY A 119 10.60 -12.15 -15.40
N ASP A 120 10.94 -10.95 -14.94
CA ASP A 120 10.00 -10.00 -14.34
C ASP A 120 8.92 -9.56 -15.33
N ARG A 121 9.25 -9.39 -16.62
CA ARG A 121 8.29 -9.05 -17.67
C ARG A 121 7.40 -10.24 -18.06
N LEU A 122 7.98 -11.43 -18.18
CA LEU A 122 7.23 -12.65 -18.47
C LEU A 122 6.24 -13.00 -17.35
N ALA A 123 6.53 -12.67 -16.10
CA ALA A 123 5.57 -12.81 -15.02
C ALA A 123 4.28 -12.03 -15.34
N VAL A 124 4.41 -10.78 -15.78
CA VAL A 124 3.27 -9.91 -16.14
C VAL A 124 2.54 -10.44 -17.39
N ASP A 125 3.27 -10.88 -18.41
CA ASP A 125 2.69 -11.35 -19.68
C ASP A 125 2.06 -12.75 -19.59
N VAL A 126 2.57 -13.64 -18.71
CA VAL A 126 1.96 -14.97 -18.48
C VAL A 126 0.68 -14.87 -17.65
N PHE A 127 0.57 -13.88 -16.77
CA PHE A 127 -0.73 -13.51 -16.17
C PHE A 127 -1.71 -13.03 -17.26
N ALA A 128 -1.24 -12.26 -18.24
CA ALA A 128 -2.06 -11.86 -19.38
C ALA A 128 -2.45 -13.04 -20.29
N LEU A 129 -1.57 -14.02 -20.56
CA LEU A 129 -1.86 -15.14 -21.47
C LEU A 129 -2.65 -16.30 -20.84
N SER A 130 -2.54 -16.49 -19.52
CA SER A 130 -3.42 -17.41 -18.78
C SER A 130 -4.81 -16.83 -18.52
N GLY A 131 -4.95 -15.49 -18.50
CA GLY A 131 -6.24 -14.79 -18.52
C GLY A 131 -6.85 -14.58 -19.92
N ALA A 132 -6.03 -14.39 -20.95
CA ALA A 132 -6.51 -14.03 -22.30
C ALA A 132 -7.07 -15.20 -23.11
N ARG A 133 -6.76 -16.46 -22.79
CA ARG A 133 -7.45 -17.60 -23.42
C ARG A 133 -8.91 -17.75 -23.00
N GLN A 134 -9.36 -17.00 -21.98
CA GLN A 134 -10.74 -17.02 -21.53
C GLN A 134 -11.59 -15.86 -22.11
N LEU A 135 -11.01 -14.87 -22.78
CA LEU A 135 -11.70 -13.58 -23.01
C LEU A 135 -11.98 -13.19 -24.46
N ASP A 136 -11.46 -13.89 -25.48
CA ASP A 136 -11.80 -13.59 -26.89
C ASP A 136 -12.97 -14.41 -27.46
N GLY A 137 -13.63 -15.26 -26.64
CA GLY A 137 -14.73 -16.13 -27.07
C GLY A 137 -16.12 -15.80 -26.55
N GLU A 138 -16.27 -14.92 -25.55
CA GLU A 138 -17.52 -14.79 -24.78
C GLU A 138 -18.35 -13.52 -25.06
N LEU A 139 -18.08 -12.79 -26.15
CA LEU A 139 -18.98 -11.72 -26.61
C LEU A 139 -20.33 -12.22 -27.18
N SER A 140 -20.60 -13.53 -27.15
CA SER A 140 -21.92 -14.12 -27.46
C SER A 140 -22.66 -14.75 -26.26
N GLY A 141 -22.01 -14.85 -25.09
CA GLY A 141 -22.58 -15.50 -23.89
C GLY A 141 -23.29 -14.54 -22.92
N VAL A 142 -23.04 -13.24 -23.04
CA VAL A 142 -23.53 -12.20 -22.11
C VAL A 142 -25.07 -12.07 -22.09
N VAL A 143 -25.78 -12.62 -23.09
CA VAL A 143 -27.25 -12.56 -23.14
C VAL A 143 -27.92 -13.76 -22.43
N ARG A 144 -27.17 -14.74 -21.89
CA ARG A 144 -27.74 -15.93 -21.23
C ARG A 144 -27.11 -16.29 -19.88
N ALA A 145 -26.78 -15.29 -19.06
CA ALA A 145 -26.35 -15.55 -17.68
C ALA A 145 -26.82 -14.50 -16.66
N VAL A 146 -27.86 -13.72 -16.98
CA VAL A 146 -28.49 -12.82 -16.00
C VAL A 146 -29.10 -13.68 -14.88
N GLY A 147 -28.46 -13.69 -13.71
CA GLY A 147 -28.98 -14.35 -12.51
C GLY A 147 -28.10 -15.41 -11.84
N ARG A 148 -26.87 -15.68 -12.34
CA ARG A 148 -25.91 -16.61 -11.68
C ARG A 148 -24.73 -15.93 -10.98
N PHE A 149 -24.49 -14.65 -11.24
CA PHE A 149 -23.37 -13.89 -10.70
C PHE A 149 -23.85 -12.56 -10.12
N THR A 150 -23.15 -12.08 -9.10
CA THR A 150 -23.24 -10.71 -8.60
C THR A 150 -22.18 -9.90 -9.34
N ALA A 151 -22.59 -8.85 -10.05
CA ALA A 151 -21.67 -7.96 -10.74
C ALA A 151 -21.34 -6.78 -9.81
N VAL A 152 -20.06 -6.50 -9.63
CA VAL A 152 -19.57 -5.34 -8.88
C VAL A 152 -18.85 -4.43 -9.86
N THR A 153 -19.39 -3.25 -10.09
CA THR A 153 -18.77 -2.24 -10.97
C THR A 153 -18.00 -1.26 -10.12
N LEU A 154 -16.70 -1.11 -10.41
CA LEU A 154 -15.85 -0.14 -9.73
C LEU A 154 -16.18 1.30 -10.19
N PRO A 155 -16.03 2.30 -9.31
CA PRO A 155 -16.31 3.69 -9.66
C PRO A 155 -15.33 4.24 -10.71
N GLU A 156 -15.65 5.41 -11.25
CA GLU A 156 -14.75 6.15 -12.14
C GLU A 156 -13.44 6.55 -11.42
N ALA A 157 -12.35 6.76 -12.18
CA ALA A 157 -11.03 7.03 -11.60
C ALA A 157 -11.00 8.26 -10.67
N THR A 158 -11.85 9.25 -10.93
CA THR A 158 -11.99 10.48 -10.13
C THR A 158 -12.72 10.26 -8.81
N ALA A 159 -13.52 9.21 -8.71
CA ALA A 159 -14.24 8.81 -7.51
C ALA A 159 -13.50 7.74 -6.69
N ILE A 160 -12.34 7.27 -7.15
CA ILE A 160 -11.46 6.38 -6.37
C ILE A 160 -10.61 7.22 -5.41
N GLU A 161 -10.96 7.15 -4.13
CA GLU A 161 -10.27 7.87 -3.05
C GLU A 161 -8.93 7.21 -2.67
N ASP A 162 -8.07 7.96 -1.98
CA ASP A 162 -6.87 7.42 -1.33
C ASP A 162 -7.17 7.15 0.14
N ILE A 163 -6.69 6.03 0.67
CA ILE A 163 -6.89 5.70 2.09
C ILE A 163 -6.04 6.65 2.95
N ASP A 164 -6.67 7.29 3.94
CA ASP A 164 -5.98 8.12 4.91
C ASP A 164 -4.86 7.36 5.62
N THR A 165 -3.70 8.00 5.79
CA THR A 165 -2.47 7.42 6.37
C THR A 165 -1.72 6.39 5.48
N TYR A 166 -2.15 6.19 4.23
CA TYR A 166 -1.46 5.34 3.26
C TYR A 166 -0.88 6.15 2.10
N ASP A 167 0.14 5.60 1.43
CA ASP A 167 0.73 6.24 0.25
C ASP A 167 -0.27 6.12 -0.90
N PRO A 168 -0.57 7.23 -1.61
CA PRO A 168 -1.55 7.22 -2.68
C PRO A 168 -1.16 6.27 -3.81
N VAL A 169 -2.17 5.73 -4.48
CA VAL A 169 -1.97 4.88 -5.66
C VAL A 169 -1.82 5.76 -6.91
N SER A 170 -0.93 5.38 -7.84
CA SER A 170 -0.70 6.20 -9.04
C SER A 170 -2.00 6.39 -9.85
N PRO A 171 -2.18 7.55 -10.52
CA PRO A 171 -3.37 7.82 -11.31
C PRO A 171 -3.53 6.82 -12.47
N GLU A 172 -2.44 6.27 -13.02
CA GLU A 172 -2.53 5.23 -14.05
C GLU A 172 -3.18 3.95 -13.51
N LYS A 173 -2.83 3.55 -12.28
CA LYS A 173 -3.44 2.38 -11.62
C LYS A 173 -4.91 2.62 -11.27
N LYS A 174 -5.27 3.83 -10.82
CA LYS A 174 -6.68 4.21 -10.60
C LYS A 174 -7.48 4.15 -11.91
N ALA A 175 -6.89 4.59 -13.02
CA ALA A 175 -7.51 4.49 -14.34
C ALA A 175 -7.67 3.04 -14.83
N GLU A 176 -6.75 2.14 -14.46
CA GLU A 176 -6.86 0.71 -14.79
C GLU A 176 -7.99 0.00 -14.04
N LEU A 177 -8.23 0.42 -12.79
CA LEU A 177 -9.31 -0.05 -11.93
C LEU A 177 -10.68 0.52 -12.34
N ALA A 178 -10.70 1.76 -12.83
CA ALA A 178 -11.93 2.50 -13.08
C ALA A 178 -12.91 1.76 -14.00
N GLU A 179 -14.19 1.82 -13.65
CA GLU A 179 -15.33 1.29 -14.43
C GLU A 179 -15.27 -0.23 -14.73
N LYS A 180 -14.32 -0.96 -14.15
CA LYS A 180 -14.22 -2.41 -14.34
C LYS A 180 -15.36 -3.11 -13.62
N THR A 181 -16.05 -4.00 -14.35
CA THR A 181 -17.07 -4.88 -13.79
C THR A 181 -16.46 -6.22 -13.44
N LEU A 182 -16.43 -6.56 -12.15
CA LEU A 182 -15.95 -7.84 -11.63
C LEU A 182 -17.15 -8.74 -11.30
N LEU A 183 -17.08 -9.99 -11.75
CA LEU A 183 -18.15 -10.97 -11.54
C LEU A 183 -17.80 -11.91 -10.40
N PHE A 184 -18.73 -12.05 -9.45
CA PHE A 184 -18.62 -12.94 -8.30
C PHE A 184 -19.74 -13.98 -8.26
N PRO A 185 -19.53 -15.16 -7.65
CA PRO A 185 -20.59 -16.14 -7.47
C PRO A 185 -21.80 -15.55 -6.73
N LYS A 186 -23.01 -15.91 -7.15
CA LYS A 186 -24.24 -15.54 -6.44
C LYS A 186 -24.33 -16.27 -5.08
N LYS A 187 -25.03 -15.63 -4.11
CA LYS A 187 -25.23 -16.07 -2.71
C LYS A 187 -24.07 -15.79 -1.74
N LEU A 188 -23.18 -14.87 -2.06
CA LEU A 188 -22.24 -14.35 -1.07
C LEU A 188 -22.96 -13.35 -0.16
N SER A 189 -22.70 -13.41 1.14
CA SER A 189 -23.01 -12.30 2.04
C SER A 189 -22.21 -11.05 1.65
N ALA A 190 -22.67 -9.87 2.04
CA ALA A 190 -21.93 -8.62 1.79
C ALA A 190 -20.47 -8.70 2.30
N LYS A 191 -20.26 -9.32 3.47
CA LYS A 191 -18.93 -9.57 4.04
C LYS A 191 -18.06 -10.47 3.14
N GLU A 192 -18.58 -11.60 2.68
CA GLU A 192 -17.82 -12.52 1.83
C GLU A 192 -17.54 -11.92 0.44
N LEU A 193 -18.50 -11.17 -0.12
CA LEU A 193 -18.34 -10.45 -1.37
C LEU A 193 -17.21 -9.42 -1.24
N ARG A 194 -17.23 -8.65 -0.15
CA ARG A 194 -16.19 -7.68 0.19
C ARG A 194 -14.82 -8.31 0.32
N GLU A 195 -14.68 -9.38 1.11
CA GLU A 195 -13.40 -10.08 1.31
C GLU A 195 -12.83 -10.60 -0.02
N ARG A 196 -13.68 -11.16 -0.88
CA ARG A 196 -13.26 -11.64 -2.21
C ARG A 196 -12.91 -10.50 -3.17
N LEU A 197 -13.67 -9.42 -3.14
CA LEU A 197 -13.39 -8.22 -3.92
C LEU A 197 -12.03 -7.65 -3.53
N VAL A 198 -11.78 -7.40 -2.25
CA VAL A 198 -10.48 -6.92 -1.73
C VAL A 198 -9.35 -7.84 -2.17
N SER A 199 -9.48 -9.15 -1.96
CA SER A 199 -8.44 -10.13 -2.34
C SER A 199 -8.14 -10.07 -3.84
N ARG A 200 -9.20 -9.99 -4.67
CA ARG A 200 -9.07 -9.92 -6.12
C ARG A 200 -8.38 -8.64 -6.56
N ILE A 201 -8.80 -7.47 -6.06
CA ILE A 201 -8.19 -6.18 -6.38
C ILE A 201 -6.71 -6.14 -6.00
N LYS A 202 -6.35 -6.58 -4.78
CA LYS A 202 -4.95 -6.68 -4.35
C LYS A 202 -4.13 -7.57 -5.30
N SER A 203 -4.71 -8.69 -5.74
CA SER A 203 -4.01 -9.68 -6.57
C SER A 203 -3.89 -9.32 -8.06
N GLU A 204 -4.94 -8.76 -8.66
CA GLU A 204 -5.00 -8.47 -10.10
C GLU A 204 -4.37 -7.11 -10.43
N TYR A 205 -4.50 -6.12 -9.54
CA TYR A 205 -4.08 -4.73 -9.81
C TYR A 205 -2.88 -4.26 -8.96
N GLY A 206 -2.35 -5.13 -8.09
CA GLY A 206 -1.15 -4.83 -7.30
C GLY A 206 -1.29 -3.58 -6.43
N VAL A 207 -2.46 -3.44 -5.80
CA VAL A 207 -2.75 -2.43 -4.78
C VAL A 207 -2.43 -3.03 -3.41
N GLY A 208 -1.79 -2.26 -2.53
CA GLY A 208 -1.41 -2.77 -1.19
C GLY A 208 -2.60 -2.91 -0.25
N TYR A 209 -3.49 -1.92 -0.27
CA TYR A 209 -4.64 -1.79 0.60
C TYR A 209 -5.88 -1.34 -0.17
N VAL A 210 -7.02 -1.91 0.20
CA VAL A 210 -8.32 -1.62 -0.42
C VAL A 210 -9.33 -1.48 0.71
N ASP A 211 -9.92 -0.30 0.80
CA ASP A 211 -11.09 -0.05 1.63
C ASP A 211 -12.32 0.05 0.71
N VAL A 212 -13.33 -0.75 0.99
CA VAL A 212 -14.50 -0.85 0.12
C VAL A 212 -15.73 -1.22 0.93
N ASP A 213 -16.81 -0.48 0.74
CA ASP A 213 -18.14 -0.85 1.21
C ASP A 213 -18.98 -1.26 0.00
N VAL A 214 -19.49 -2.48 0.06
CA VAL A 214 -20.25 -3.09 -1.03
C VAL A 214 -21.50 -3.76 -0.45
N ALA A 215 -22.64 -3.43 -1.04
CA ALA A 215 -23.93 -4.02 -0.69
C ALA A 215 -24.05 -5.46 -1.26
N ALA A 216 -25.00 -6.23 -0.74
CA ALA A 216 -25.18 -7.63 -1.13
C ALA A 216 -25.59 -7.83 -2.61
N ASP A 217 -26.13 -6.79 -3.25
CA ASP A 217 -26.47 -6.75 -4.67
C ASP A 217 -25.28 -6.42 -5.58
N GLY A 218 -24.13 -6.06 -5.01
CA GLY A 218 -22.91 -5.69 -5.71
C GLY A 218 -22.71 -4.19 -5.91
N THR A 219 -23.61 -3.34 -5.38
CA THR A 219 -23.46 -1.89 -5.42
C THR A 219 -22.29 -1.45 -4.53
N VAL A 220 -21.36 -0.68 -5.09
CA VAL A 220 -20.22 -0.11 -4.35
C VAL A 220 -20.63 1.26 -3.80
N GLU A 221 -20.63 1.39 -2.48
CA GLU A 221 -20.98 2.63 -1.78
C GLU A 221 -19.76 3.49 -1.48
N TYR A 222 -18.62 2.83 -1.21
CA TYR A 222 -17.35 3.48 -0.91
C TYR A 222 -16.19 2.68 -1.51
N PHE A 223 -15.18 3.34 -2.06
CA PHE A 223 -13.99 2.68 -2.61
C PHE A 223 -12.75 3.56 -2.52
N ALA A 224 -11.80 3.16 -1.69
CA ALA A 224 -10.50 3.80 -1.52
C ALA A 224 -9.37 2.79 -1.62
N VAL A 225 -8.21 3.24 -2.11
CA VAL A 225 -7.03 2.39 -2.31
C VAL A 225 -5.76 3.01 -1.71
N GLY A 226 -4.84 2.16 -1.27
CA GLY A 226 -3.53 2.55 -0.76
C GLY A 226 -2.42 1.66 -1.30
N SER A 227 -1.25 2.22 -1.59
CA SER A 227 -0.11 1.45 -2.11
C SER A 227 0.68 0.74 -1.00
N ARG A 228 0.88 1.42 0.13
CA ARG A 228 1.49 0.90 1.37
C ARG A 228 1.11 1.83 2.53
N ALA A 229 1.21 1.35 3.77
CA ALA A 229 1.13 2.23 4.93
C ALA A 229 2.24 3.29 4.82
N ALA A 230 1.88 4.57 4.90
CA ALA A 230 2.80 5.67 4.67
C ALA A 230 3.02 6.53 5.90
N GLY A 231 4.24 7.03 6.02
CA GLY A 231 4.60 8.03 7.02
C GLY A 231 4.56 7.52 8.46
N LEU A 232 4.66 8.47 9.38
CA LEU A 232 4.60 8.22 10.81
C LEU A 232 3.15 8.08 11.31
N GLY A 233 2.15 8.52 10.54
CA GLY A 233 0.72 8.57 10.93
C GLY A 233 0.19 7.30 11.60
N PRO A 234 0.31 6.11 10.98
CA PRO A 234 -0.15 4.85 11.58
C PRO A 234 0.61 4.45 12.86
N THR A 235 1.76 5.08 13.12
CA THR A 235 2.62 4.85 14.29
C THR A 235 2.58 6.00 15.31
N LEU A 236 1.76 7.01 15.07
CA LEU A 236 1.49 8.08 16.02
C LEU A 236 0.31 7.67 16.89
N ALA A 237 0.43 7.89 18.19
CA ALA A 237 -0.71 7.79 19.07
C ALA A 237 -1.74 8.87 18.69
N PRO A 238 -3.04 8.61 18.85
CA PRO A 238 -4.05 9.65 18.60
C PRO A 238 -3.83 10.88 19.50
N GLY A 239 -3.98 12.08 18.94
CA GLY A 239 -3.64 13.35 19.61
C GLY A 239 -2.13 13.66 19.66
N SER A 240 -1.32 12.92 18.90
CA SER A 240 0.11 13.21 18.70
C SER A 240 0.38 13.62 17.26
N ALA A 241 1.35 14.51 17.08
CA ALA A 241 1.83 14.98 15.79
C ALA A 241 3.33 14.72 15.62
N ALA A 242 3.76 14.43 14.39
CA ALA A 242 5.17 14.40 14.03
C ALA A 242 5.53 15.72 13.33
N ILE A 243 6.47 16.48 13.90
CA ILE A 243 6.95 17.73 13.33
C ILE A 243 8.44 17.64 13.01
N ALA A 244 8.86 18.35 11.97
CA ALA A 244 10.27 18.54 11.63
C ALA A 244 10.77 19.84 12.26
N ILE A 245 11.79 19.74 13.11
CA ILE A 245 12.38 20.86 13.86
C ILE A 245 13.80 21.07 13.36
N ALA A 246 14.17 22.32 13.06
CA ALA A 246 15.56 22.69 12.79
C ALA A 246 16.33 22.78 14.12
N ALA A 247 17.12 21.76 14.44
CA ALA A 247 17.82 21.62 15.71
C ALA A 247 19.15 20.86 15.52
N ASP A 248 20.11 21.10 16.41
CA ASP A 248 21.34 20.30 16.47
C ASP A 248 20.99 18.88 16.95
N PRO A 249 21.11 17.83 16.11
CA PRO A 249 20.72 16.48 16.48
C PRO A 249 21.61 15.96 17.61
N PRO A 250 21.05 15.27 18.61
CA PRO A 250 21.88 14.67 19.65
C PRO A 250 22.75 13.57 19.02
N ASN A 251 24.07 13.66 19.20
CA ASN A 251 25.06 12.76 18.59
C ASN A 251 24.87 11.26 18.94
N ASN A 252 24.09 10.96 19.98
CA ASN A 252 23.82 9.62 20.48
C ASN A 252 22.34 9.23 20.41
N ALA A 253 21.48 10.04 19.78
CA ALA A 253 20.06 9.73 19.68
C ALA A 253 19.76 8.91 18.43
N THR A 254 18.99 7.85 18.60
CA THR A 254 18.44 7.01 17.54
C THR A 254 16.93 7.19 17.47
N ALA A 255 16.33 6.88 16.32
CA ALA A 255 14.89 6.80 16.21
C ALA A 255 14.31 5.86 17.28
N GLY A 256 13.39 6.37 18.10
CA GLY A 256 12.85 5.72 19.29
C GLY A 256 13.29 6.34 20.62
N ASP A 257 14.32 7.19 20.62
CA ASP A 257 14.78 7.80 21.86
C ASP A 257 13.87 8.95 22.29
N THR A 258 13.56 9.01 23.59
CA THR A 258 12.82 10.15 24.15
C THR A 258 13.76 11.35 24.22
N VAL A 259 13.31 12.48 23.67
CA VAL A 259 14.03 13.75 23.63
C VAL A 259 13.20 14.87 24.25
N GLN A 260 13.87 15.78 24.96
CA GLN A 260 13.27 17.05 25.35
C GLN A 260 13.65 18.12 24.34
N VAL A 261 12.66 18.90 23.90
CA VAL A 261 12.86 20.06 23.04
C VAL A 261 13.00 21.30 23.92
N TRP A 262 14.16 21.96 23.85
CA TRP A 262 14.46 23.18 24.58
C TRP A 262 14.66 24.34 23.62
N GLN A 263 14.01 25.47 23.89
CA GLN A 263 14.36 26.74 23.26
C GLN A 263 15.61 27.29 23.94
N ALA A 264 16.69 27.53 23.18
CA ALA A 264 17.98 27.89 23.76
C ALA A 264 18.11 29.40 24.10
N ASN A 265 17.44 30.27 23.35
CA ASN A 265 17.55 31.73 23.46
C ASN A 265 16.16 32.38 23.58
N PRO A 266 16.03 33.54 24.28
CA PRO A 266 17.07 34.23 25.04
C PRO A 266 17.38 33.58 26.40
N GLU A 267 16.46 32.79 26.95
CA GLU A 267 16.68 31.97 28.15
C GLU A 267 16.27 30.51 27.87
N PRO A 268 16.99 29.51 28.39
CA PRO A 268 16.65 28.10 28.21
C PRO A 268 15.27 27.77 28.76
N LYS A 269 14.32 27.47 27.87
CA LYS A 269 12.95 27.06 28.24
C LYS A 269 12.64 25.71 27.64
N ARG A 270 12.25 24.75 28.47
CA ARG A 270 11.70 23.48 28.01
C ARG A 270 10.35 23.74 27.35
N LEU A 271 10.19 23.29 26.12
CA LEU A 271 8.94 23.40 25.38
C LEU A 271 8.14 22.11 25.45
N ALA A 272 8.76 21.00 25.03
CA ALA A 272 8.05 19.75 24.85
C ALA A 272 8.92 18.53 25.22
N THR A 273 8.28 17.38 25.29
CA THR A 273 8.95 16.08 25.34
C THR A 273 8.32 15.20 24.29
N GLY A 274 9.15 14.57 23.48
CA GLY A 274 8.71 13.74 22.38
C GLY A 274 9.70 12.62 22.08
N GLU A 275 9.40 11.86 21.05
CA GLU A 275 10.21 10.75 20.59
C GLU A 275 10.90 11.14 19.29
N LEU A 276 12.22 10.93 19.22
CA LEU A 276 12.97 11.10 17.99
C LEU A 276 12.50 10.08 16.95
N ARG A 277 12.08 10.52 15.77
CA ARG A 277 11.65 9.64 14.67
C ARG A 277 12.66 9.56 13.53
N GLY A 278 13.49 10.58 13.38
CA GLY A 278 14.54 10.60 12.37
C GLY A 278 15.37 11.88 12.40
N VAL A 279 16.55 11.82 11.80
CA VAL A 279 17.46 12.94 11.63
C VAL A 279 17.89 12.99 10.17
N ALA A 280 17.77 14.16 9.55
CA ALA A 280 18.23 14.44 8.20
C ALA A 280 18.99 15.78 8.19
N GLY A 281 20.32 15.73 8.32
CA GLY A 281 21.13 16.94 8.50
C GLY A 281 20.82 17.62 9.83
N ASP A 282 20.43 18.89 9.79
CA ASP A 282 19.97 19.70 10.92
C ASP A 282 18.44 19.68 11.13
N ALA A 283 17.72 18.89 10.33
CA ALA A 283 16.31 18.65 10.51
C ALA A 283 16.09 17.38 11.35
N VAL A 284 15.38 17.53 12.46
CA VAL A 284 15.05 16.45 13.38
C VAL A 284 13.54 16.26 13.41
N THR A 285 13.07 15.05 13.09
CA THR A 285 11.65 14.70 13.20
C THR A 285 11.36 14.20 14.60
N VAL A 286 10.45 14.85 15.32
CA VAL A 286 10.03 14.47 16.67
C VAL A 286 8.53 14.20 16.66
N ALA A 287 8.10 13.10 17.27
CA ALA A 287 6.70 12.81 17.58
C ALA A 287 6.38 13.29 19.00
N LEU A 288 5.38 14.14 19.16
CA LEU A 288 4.95 14.69 20.44
C LEU A 288 3.44 14.93 20.47
N ASP A 289 2.90 15.31 21.63
CA ASP A 289 1.49 15.70 21.76
C ASP A 289 1.17 16.90 20.84
N GLU A 290 -0.03 16.90 20.26
CA GLU A 290 -0.48 17.94 19.33
C GLU A 290 -0.47 19.34 19.98
N SER A 291 -0.83 19.44 21.27
CA SER A 291 -0.81 20.72 21.99
C SER A 291 0.62 21.23 22.23
N ASP A 292 1.57 20.33 22.43
CA ASP A 292 2.99 20.66 22.52
C ASP A 292 3.57 20.99 21.13
N ALA A 293 3.06 20.38 20.06
CA ALA A 293 3.48 20.64 18.68
C ALA A 293 3.16 22.07 18.25
N GLU A 294 2.01 22.62 18.64
CA GLU A 294 1.66 24.02 18.41
C GLU A 294 2.64 25.00 19.10
N ALA A 295 3.19 24.61 20.26
CA ALA A 295 4.17 25.41 20.99
C ALA A 295 5.57 25.37 20.37
N VAL A 296 5.86 24.37 19.54
CA VAL A 296 7.11 24.24 18.78
C VAL A 296 6.90 24.85 17.40
N ALA A 297 7.07 26.17 17.31
CA ALA A 297 7.04 26.88 16.04
C ALA A 297 8.15 26.40 15.08
N ALA A 298 7.96 26.65 13.77
CA ALA A 298 8.97 26.39 12.73
C ALA A 298 10.16 27.36 12.78
N GLU A 299 10.62 27.73 13.98
CA GLU A 299 11.78 28.59 14.21
C GLU A 299 13.05 27.75 14.41
N SER A 300 14.20 28.36 14.11
CA SER A 300 15.51 27.80 14.38
C SER A 300 15.97 28.13 15.80
N GLY A 301 16.80 27.28 16.42
CA GLY A 301 17.42 27.57 17.72
C GLY A 301 16.97 26.65 18.86
N TYR A 302 16.41 25.49 18.51
CA TYR A 302 16.10 24.44 19.48
C TYR A 302 17.32 23.57 19.77
N ARG A 303 17.40 23.10 21.01
CA ARG A 303 18.36 22.10 21.44
C ARG A 303 17.64 20.88 21.98
N LEU A 304 18.09 19.71 21.57
CA LEU A 304 17.52 18.43 21.96
C LEU A 304 18.37 17.78 23.06
N VAL A 305 17.70 17.24 24.06
CA VAL A 305 18.35 16.49 25.15
C VAL A 305 17.74 15.09 25.19
N THR A 306 18.56 14.06 24.98
CA THR A 306 18.14 12.66 25.11
C THR A 306 17.88 12.31 26.56
N LEU A 307 16.71 11.74 26.84
CA LEU A 307 16.40 11.13 28.12
C LEU A 307 16.80 9.66 28.11
N PRO A 308 17.11 9.06 29.28
CA PRO A 308 17.29 7.62 29.40
C PRO A 308 16.07 6.86 28.87
N ALA A 309 16.29 5.89 27.98
CA ALA A 309 15.22 5.11 27.37
C ALA A 309 14.76 3.97 28.29
N GLU A 310 13.48 3.95 28.63
CA GLU A 310 12.80 2.74 29.09
C GLU A 310 12.18 2.03 27.87
N PRO A 311 12.06 0.69 27.85
CA PRO A 311 11.33 -0.01 26.80
C PRO A 311 9.87 0.45 26.78
N GLN A 312 9.47 1.19 25.75
CA GLN A 312 8.10 1.70 25.62
C GLN A 312 7.22 0.66 24.92
N ALA A 313 6.21 0.16 25.63
CA ALA A 313 5.22 -0.78 25.11
C ALA A 313 4.56 -0.27 23.81
N ASP A 314 4.41 1.05 23.69
CA ASP A 314 3.82 1.73 22.54
C ASP A 314 4.61 1.48 21.24
N ARG A 315 5.93 1.28 21.33
CA ARG A 315 6.79 0.97 20.18
C ARG A 315 6.60 -0.46 19.68
N GLU A 316 6.53 -1.42 20.59
CA GLU A 316 6.25 -2.81 20.21
C GLU A 316 4.88 -2.88 19.53
N PHE A 317 3.90 -2.18 20.07
CA PHE A 317 2.57 -2.10 19.49
C PHE A 317 2.54 -1.42 18.12
N ALA A 318 3.18 -0.26 17.96
CA ALA A 318 3.27 0.43 16.67
C ALA A 318 4.02 -0.41 15.60
N SER A 319 5.03 -1.18 16.01
CA SER A 319 5.75 -2.08 15.11
C SER A 319 4.88 -3.24 14.61
N LEU A 320 3.96 -3.73 15.45
CA LEU A 320 2.97 -4.73 15.05
C LEU A 320 1.99 -4.15 14.04
N LEU A 321 1.49 -2.93 14.27
CA LEU A 321 0.56 -2.27 13.35
C LEU A 321 1.16 -2.00 11.97
N ARG A 322 2.45 -1.70 11.87
CA ARG A 322 3.11 -1.46 10.57
C ARG A 322 3.03 -2.66 9.60
N ASN A 323 2.91 -3.88 10.12
CA ASN A 323 2.80 -5.11 9.33
C ASN A 323 1.38 -5.69 9.31
N ALA A 324 0.43 -5.05 9.98
CA ALA A 324 -0.94 -5.50 10.12
C ALA A 324 -1.88 -4.73 9.19
N ASP A 325 -3.07 -5.27 8.92
CA ASP A 325 -4.08 -4.55 8.12
C ASP A 325 -4.88 -3.53 8.99
N GLU A 326 -4.59 -3.47 10.30
CA GLU A 326 -5.21 -2.61 11.30
C GLU A 326 -4.43 -1.31 11.57
N THR A 327 -5.15 -0.26 11.96
CA THR A 327 -4.64 1.04 12.39
C THR A 327 -5.33 1.51 13.68
N MET A 328 -4.94 2.69 14.20
CA MET A 328 -5.59 3.32 15.35
C MET A 328 -6.37 4.57 14.94
N ALA A 329 -7.45 4.86 15.66
CA ALA A 329 -8.15 6.14 15.59
C ALA A 329 -8.60 6.58 16.98
N ALA A 330 -8.73 7.89 17.18
CA ALA A 330 -9.50 8.44 18.30
C ALA A 330 -10.74 9.14 17.75
N VAL A 331 -11.90 8.77 18.29
CA VAL A 331 -13.20 9.28 17.86
C VAL A 331 -13.86 9.95 19.05
N THR A 332 -14.36 11.17 18.86
CA THR A 332 -15.15 11.88 19.87
C THR A 332 -16.62 11.57 19.68
N VAL A 333 -17.31 11.13 20.73
CA VAL A 333 -18.74 10.82 20.70
C VAL A 333 -19.55 12.11 20.68
N GLY A 334 -20.27 12.36 19.59
CA GLY A 334 -21.14 13.53 19.46
C GLY A 334 -22.43 13.42 20.27
N ASP A 335 -23.00 14.57 20.63
CA ASP A 335 -24.32 14.66 21.27
C ASP A 335 -25.40 14.05 20.37
N GLY A 336 -26.19 13.12 20.92
CA GLY A 336 -27.27 12.44 20.18
C GLY A 336 -26.79 11.52 19.05
N SER A 337 -25.49 11.19 19.02
CA SER A 337 -24.93 10.29 18.00
C SER A 337 -25.42 8.84 18.15
N ARG A 338 -25.38 8.06 17.08
CA ARG A 338 -25.72 6.61 17.12
C ARG A 338 -24.77 5.80 18.01
N LEU A 339 -23.59 6.34 18.30
CA LEU A 339 -22.64 5.75 19.23
C LEU A 339 -22.92 6.11 20.70
N ALA A 340 -23.63 7.21 20.96
CA ALA A 340 -24.06 7.57 22.31
C ALA A 340 -24.98 6.48 22.88
N GLU A 341 -24.81 6.17 24.17
CA GLU A 341 -25.57 5.13 24.91
C GLU A 341 -25.31 3.67 24.46
N ARG A 342 -24.57 3.42 23.36
CA ARG A 342 -24.06 2.08 23.04
C ARG A 342 -22.97 1.66 24.01
N THR A 343 -22.79 0.36 24.18
CA THR A 343 -21.74 -0.16 25.04
C THR A 343 -20.48 -0.56 24.26
N VAL A 344 -19.34 -0.61 24.95
CA VAL A 344 -18.09 -1.16 24.41
C VAL A 344 -18.28 -2.57 23.83
N GLY A 345 -19.16 -3.38 24.42
CA GLY A 345 -19.48 -4.73 23.95
C GLY A 345 -20.24 -4.78 22.62
N ASP A 346 -20.89 -3.69 22.22
CA ASP A 346 -21.68 -3.59 20.99
C ASP A 346 -20.83 -3.15 19.78
N VAL A 347 -19.58 -2.77 20.02
CA VAL A 347 -18.63 -2.32 18.98
C VAL A 347 -17.84 -3.52 18.46
N GLU A 348 -17.81 -3.71 17.14
CA GLU A 348 -17.08 -4.81 16.50
C GLU A 348 -15.55 -4.62 16.59
N THR A 349 -15.11 -3.36 16.65
CA THR A 349 -13.70 -2.95 16.75
C THR A 349 -13.18 -2.99 18.19
N VAL A 350 -11.87 -3.18 18.36
CA VAL A 350 -11.24 -3.19 19.69
C VAL A 350 -11.21 -1.77 20.26
N VAL A 351 -11.87 -1.57 21.41
CA VAL A 351 -11.77 -0.33 22.20
C VAL A 351 -10.58 -0.46 23.16
N ALA A 352 -9.49 0.24 22.87
CA ALA A 352 -8.27 0.21 23.69
C ALA A 352 -8.41 1.05 24.96
N ALA A 353 -9.05 2.22 24.85
CA ALA A 353 -9.29 3.12 25.97
C ALA A 353 -10.48 4.04 25.70
N VAL A 354 -11.06 4.58 26.78
CA VAL A 354 -12.03 5.67 26.71
C VAL A 354 -11.58 6.77 27.66
N ARG A 355 -11.54 8.02 27.18
CA ARG A 355 -11.38 9.20 28.02
C ARG A 355 -12.75 9.85 28.19
N PRO A 356 -13.36 9.77 29.37
CA PRO A 356 -14.62 10.44 29.63
C PRO A 356 -14.46 11.97 29.51
N ALA A 357 -15.50 12.68 29.07
CA ALA A 357 -15.45 14.13 28.88
C ALA A 357 -14.93 14.91 30.12
N ALA A 358 -15.24 14.43 31.33
CA ALA A 358 -14.83 15.02 32.60
C ALA A 358 -13.92 14.09 33.43
N GLY A 359 -13.10 13.26 32.80
CA GLY A 359 -12.34 12.21 33.49
C GLY A 359 -10.95 11.95 32.95
N THR A 360 -10.25 11.02 33.61
CA THR A 360 -8.96 10.49 33.15
C THR A 360 -9.20 9.32 32.20
N VAL A 361 -8.23 9.08 31.30
CA VAL A 361 -8.24 7.92 30.39
C VAL A 361 -8.42 6.63 31.17
N GLN A 362 -9.43 5.85 30.80
CA GLN A 362 -9.68 4.50 31.29
C GLN A 362 -9.16 3.48 30.26
N PRO A 363 -8.02 2.81 30.53
CA PRO A 363 -7.53 1.75 29.66
C PRO A 363 -8.39 0.49 29.80
N ILE A 364 -8.63 -0.20 28.68
CA ILE A 364 -9.37 -1.47 28.60
C ILE A 364 -10.72 -1.37 29.36
N PRO A 365 -11.65 -0.51 28.90
CA PRO A 365 -12.94 -0.34 29.55
C PRO A 365 -13.74 -1.66 29.57
N PRO A 366 -14.58 -1.88 30.59
CA PRO A 366 -15.43 -3.07 30.64
C PRO A 366 -16.42 -3.05 29.47
N ARG A 367 -16.80 -4.23 28.98
CA ARG A 367 -17.78 -4.36 27.87
C ARG A 367 -19.12 -3.67 28.15
N SER A 368 -19.49 -3.50 29.41
CA SER A 368 -20.72 -2.82 29.84
C SER A 368 -20.59 -1.30 29.92
N TYR A 369 -19.42 -0.73 29.63
CA TYR A 369 -19.24 0.73 29.63
C TYR A 369 -20.09 1.32 28.51
N ALA A 370 -21.03 2.20 28.86
CA ALA A 370 -21.85 2.93 27.90
C ALA A 370 -21.17 4.26 27.56
N PHE A 371 -21.05 4.56 26.26
CA PHE A 371 -20.46 5.81 25.80
C PHE A 371 -21.37 7.00 26.12
N ALA A 372 -20.78 8.04 26.71
CA ALA A 372 -21.44 9.31 26.92
C ALA A 372 -21.01 10.33 25.84
N PRO A 373 -21.86 11.31 25.51
CA PRO A 373 -21.44 12.41 24.68
C PRO A 373 -20.22 13.15 25.24
N GLY A 374 -19.28 13.50 24.36
CA GLY A 374 -18.00 14.10 24.70
C GLY A 374 -16.91 13.10 25.11
N ASP A 375 -17.21 11.80 25.22
CA ASP A 375 -16.19 10.78 25.42
C ASP A 375 -15.27 10.70 24.20
N GLN A 376 -13.96 10.57 24.45
CA GLN A 376 -12.97 10.29 23.41
C GLN A 376 -12.60 8.81 23.47
N VAL A 377 -12.96 8.06 22.42
CA VAL A 377 -12.81 6.61 22.31
C VAL A 377 -11.59 6.29 21.46
N TYR A 378 -10.64 5.54 22.01
CA TYR A 378 -9.43 5.09 21.32
C TYR A 378 -9.66 3.67 20.79
N LEU A 379 -9.60 3.52 19.47
CA LEU A 379 -9.99 2.32 18.74
C LEU A 379 -8.80 1.75 17.97
N VAL A 380 -8.75 0.42 17.86
CA VAL A 380 -7.78 -0.30 17.04
C VAL A 380 -8.53 -1.26 16.13
N GLY A 381 -8.35 -1.11 14.82
CA GLY A 381 -9.02 -1.95 13.83
C GLY A 381 -8.69 -1.56 12.40
N ARG A 382 -9.31 -2.26 11.45
CA ARG A 382 -9.14 -1.93 10.02
C ARG A 382 -9.75 -0.56 9.70
N PRO A 383 -9.20 0.19 8.73
CA PRO A 383 -9.71 1.51 8.34
C PRO A 383 -11.22 1.56 8.12
N ASP A 384 -11.77 0.54 7.46
CA ASP A 384 -13.21 0.43 7.20
C ASP A 384 -14.09 0.38 8.44
N ALA A 385 -13.60 -0.25 9.50
CA ALA A 385 -14.33 -0.42 10.74
C ALA A 385 -14.24 0.85 11.59
N LEU A 386 -13.10 1.54 11.53
CA LEU A 386 -12.90 2.82 12.20
C LEU A 386 -13.76 3.93 11.58
N ARG A 387 -13.78 4.02 10.24
CA ARG A 387 -14.61 4.98 9.48
C ARG A 387 -16.10 4.83 9.76
N ARG A 388 -16.60 3.58 9.86
CA ARG A 388 -18.00 3.30 10.24
C ARG A 388 -18.31 3.77 11.67
N ILE A 389 -17.40 3.58 12.61
CA ILE A 389 -17.58 4.05 13.99
C ILE A 389 -17.52 5.58 14.08
N GLU A 390 -16.64 6.22 13.32
CA GLU A 390 -16.55 7.67 13.25
C GLU A 390 -17.83 8.29 12.65
N ALA A 391 -18.39 7.68 11.62
CA ALA A 391 -19.70 8.04 11.08
C ALA A 391 -20.81 7.86 12.14
N ASP A 392 -20.84 6.75 12.87
CA ASP A 392 -21.80 6.52 13.95
C ASP A 392 -21.64 7.51 15.12
N ALA A 393 -20.43 7.98 15.40
CA ALA A 393 -20.12 8.94 16.45
C ALA A 393 -20.53 10.38 16.11
N THR A 394 -20.77 10.68 14.84
CA THR A 394 -21.17 12.01 14.37
C THR A 394 -22.63 12.07 13.91
N ALA A 395 -23.18 10.96 13.40
CA ALA A 395 -24.55 10.88 12.90
C ALA A 395 -25.59 10.92 14.03
N SER A 396 -26.48 11.93 14.03
CA SER A 396 -27.58 12.03 14.98
C SER A 396 -28.60 10.89 14.78
N GLY A 397 -29.07 10.27 15.86
CA GLY A 397 -29.95 9.09 15.84
C GLY A 397 -31.37 9.26 15.27
N ASP A 398 -31.70 10.39 14.64
CA ASP A 398 -33.08 10.75 14.22
C ASP A 398 -33.37 10.57 12.72
N ASP A 399 -32.38 10.20 11.89
CA ASP A 399 -32.62 10.00 10.45
C ASP A 399 -33.09 8.56 10.13
N GLY A 400 -34.42 8.39 10.06
CA GLY A 400 -35.03 7.73 8.89
C GLY A 400 -35.56 6.29 9.00
N ASN A 401 -36.44 5.99 9.95
CA ASN A 401 -37.46 4.94 9.75
C ASN A 401 -38.56 5.49 8.83
N SER A 402 -38.37 5.41 7.50
CA SER A 402 -39.46 5.56 6.54
C SER A 402 -40.14 4.20 6.39
N GLY A 403 -41.08 3.95 7.30
CA GLY A 403 -41.97 2.80 7.24
C GLY A 403 -42.86 2.83 6.01
N ASP A 404 -43.07 1.63 5.46
CA ASP A 404 -44.14 1.26 4.55
C ASP A 404 -45.46 1.98 4.90
N GLY A 405 -45.93 2.80 3.95
CA GLY A 405 -47.27 3.34 3.92
C GLY A 405 -47.97 2.84 2.66
N ASP A 406 -48.65 1.72 2.79
CA ASP A 406 -49.69 1.26 1.86
C ASP A 406 -50.69 2.39 1.60
N GLU A 407 -50.80 2.86 0.36
CA GLU A 407 -52.01 3.56 -0.11
C GLU A 407 -52.58 2.88 -1.34
N SER A 408 -53.49 1.95 -1.06
CA SER A 408 -54.51 1.48 -1.96
C SER A 408 -55.63 2.51 -2.11
N GLY A 409 -55.91 2.93 -3.35
CA GLY A 409 -57.28 3.07 -3.86
C GLY A 409 -57.79 4.50 -4.13
N GLY A 410 -58.29 4.70 -5.36
CA GLY A 410 -59.34 5.69 -5.65
C GLY A 410 -59.16 6.45 -6.96
N GLY A 411 -59.85 6.01 -8.01
CA GLY A 411 -59.83 6.65 -9.33
C GLY A 411 -60.85 7.76 -9.57
N SER A 412 -60.97 8.11 -10.86
CA SER A 412 -61.83 9.11 -11.53
C SER A 412 -61.19 10.51 -11.66
N GLY A 413 -61.11 11.19 -12.81
CA GLY A 413 -61.65 10.98 -14.15
C GLY A 413 -62.03 12.35 -14.77
N GLY A 414 -61.49 12.69 -15.95
CA GLY A 414 -61.92 13.78 -16.87
C GLY A 414 -61.34 15.19 -16.58
N GLY A 415 -60.97 16.05 -17.54
CA GLY A 415 -61.01 16.06 -19.00
C GLY A 415 -60.77 17.50 -19.54
N GLY A 416 -60.30 17.64 -20.79
CA GLY A 416 -60.27 18.88 -21.61
C GLY A 416 -59.05 19.81 -21.41
N ALA A 417 -58.09 20.01 -22.32
CA ALA A 417 -58.08 20.42 -23.75
C ALA A 417 -58.27 21.93 -23.99
N ASP A 418 -57.19 22.59 -24.46
CA ASP A 418 -57.07 23.63 -25.52
C ASP A 418 -55.78 24.47 -25.27
N SER A 419 -54.75 24.41 -26.13
CA SER A 419 -54.52 25.15 -27.40
C SER A 419 -54.38 26.68 -27.17
N ALA A 420 -53.46 27.47 -27.74
CA ALA A 420 -52.54 27.35 -28.88
C ALA A 420 -51.54 28.54 -28.90
N ALA A 421 -50.44 28.38 -29.66
CA ALA A 421 -49.90 29.34 -30.65
C ALA A 421 -49.25 30.67 -30.16
N THR A 422 -47.96 30.99 -30.39
CA THR A 422 -47.21 31.33 -31.64
C THR A 422 -46.56 32.71 -31.38
N GLY A 423 -45.23 32.84 -31.43
CA GLY A 423 -44.47 33.45 -32.54
C GLY A 423 -43.85 34.78 -32.05
N ASP A 424 -42.53 34.90 -31.91
CA ASP A 424 -41.52 35.29 -32.91
C ASP A 424 -41.39 36.82 -33.11
N ASP A 425 -40.14 37.23 -33.39
CA ASP A 425 -39.56 38.58 -33.59
C ASP A 425 -39.45 39.46 -32.34
N GLY A 426 -38.30 40.00 -31.95
CA GLY A 426 -37.15 40.45 -32.73
C GLY A 426 -36.88 41.92 -32.34
N THR A 427 -35.64 42.39 -32.49
CA THR A 427 -35.16 43.80 -32.39
C THR A 427 -34.39 44.18 -31.11
N ALA A 428 -33.06 44.22 -31.22
CA ALA A 428 -32.17 45.14 -30.50
C ALA A 428 -32.26 46.54 -31.14
N PRO A 429 -31.82 47.66 -30.52
CA PRO A 429 -30.37 47.91 -30.39
C PRO A 429 -29.89 48.79 -29.20
N GLU A 430 -28.58 48.66 -28.96
CA GLU A 430 -27.54 49.68 -28.74
C GLU A 430 -27.61 50.79 -27.66
N ASP A 431 -26.39 50.99 -27.14
CA ASP A 431 -25.71 52.20 -26.66
C ASP A 431 -25.88 52.70 -25.22
N GLY A 432 -24.72 52.77 -24.55
CA GLY A 432 -24.54 53.28 -23.19
C GLY A 432 -23.07 53.28 -22.77
N ASP A 433 -22.28 54.03 -23.53
CA ASP A 433 -20.87 54.38 -23.36
C ASP A 433 -20.50 54.89 -21.95
N THR A 434 -19.29 54.58 -21.45
CA THR A 434 -18.28 55.53 -20.92
C THR A 434 -17.32 55.00 -19.83
N ASN A 435 -16.03 55.10 -20.18
CA ASN A 435 -14.87 55.56 -19.41
C ASN A 435 -14.11 54.68 -18.40
N ASP A 436 -12.92 54.28 -18.87
CA ASP A 436 -11.62 54.26 -18.21
C ASP A 436 -11.34 55.41 -17.23
N ILE A 437 -10.73 55.09 -16.07
CA ILE A 437 -9.68 55.92 -15.44
C ILE A 437 -8.58 55.02 -14.86
N SER A 438 -7.36 55.27 -15.33
CA SER A 438 -6.06 54.74 -14.93
C SER A 438 -5.56 55.21 -13.56
N GLY A 439 -4.62 54.45 -12.97
CA GLY A 439 -3.62 54.96 -12.01
C GLY A 439 -3.20 53.90 -10.99
N GLY A 440 -2.07 53.19 -11.18
CA GLY A 440 -0.79 53.47 -10.49
C GLY A 440 -0.75 52.72 -9.15
N GLY A 441 0.14 51.76 -8.86
CA GLY A 441 1.59 51.77 -9.00
C GLY A 441 2.20 51.60 -7.59
N THR A 442 3.18 50.70 -7.47
CA THR A 442 4.14 50.45 -6.36
C THR A 442 3.64 49.87 -5.03
N GLN A 443 4.13 48.67 -4.67
CA GLN A 443 5.18 48.51 -3.66
C GLN A 443 5.78 47.09 -3.62
N ARG A 444 7.12 47.04 -3.60
CA ARG A 444 7.92 45.93 -3.06
C ARG A 444 8.10 46.16 -1.55
N SER A 445 8.05 45.09 -0.77
CA SER A 445 9.11 44.70 0.19
C SER A 445 8.91 43.23 0.53
#